data_AF-A0A5M8PGB1-F1
#
_entry.id   AF-A0A5M8PGB1-F1
#
_cell.length_a   1.000
_cell.length_b   1.000
_cell.length_c   1.000
_cell.angle_alpha   90.00
_cell.angle_beta   90.00
_cell.angle_gamma   90.00
#
_symmetry.space_group_name_H-M   'P 1'
#
loop_
_entity.id
_entity.type
_entity.pdbx_description
1 polymer ?
#
loop_
_entity_poly.entity_id
_entity_poly.type
_entity_poly.pdbx_seq_one_letter_code
_entity_poly.pdbx_strand_id
1 'polypeptide(L)'
;MPVVLDVLHALQACMSAYALYLSYVSITDSRKYEEKTKKAAQYSNTAKQQLHKTRTTLASGTAAAFHSFLTSINLLCLTSNPTWPKLIFNVLNIVTTLSARAHVSNFWRAKAKVPFVDHYNEAITKTNRLKIQLAYLAGTWAISSAIGLWALL
;
A
#
# COMPACT_ATOMS: atom_id res chain seq x y z
N MET A 1 -20.18 18.66 -5.18
CA MET A 1 -19.12 19.14 -6.10
C MET A 1 -18.51 17.96 -6.85
N PRO A 2 -19.12 17.53 -7.97
CA PRO A 2 -18.70 16.33 -8.70
C PRO A 2 -17.23 16.41 -9.16
N VAL A 3 -16.83 17.57 -9.70
CA VAL A 3 -15.46 17.82 -10.19
C VAL A 3 -14.39 17.62 -9.10
N VAL A 4 -14.67 18.00 -7.85
CA VAL A 4 -13.70 17.86 -6.75
C VAL A 4 -13.46 16.38 -6.42
N LEU A 5 -14.53 15.57 -6.40
CA LEU A 5 -14.41 14.13 -6.16
C LEU A 5 -13.67 13.44 -7.30
N ASP A 6 -13.91 13.83 -8.56
CA ASP A 6 -13.21 13.28 -9.71
C ASP A 6 -11.71 13.58 -9.66
N VAL A 7 -11.34 14.82 -9.33
CA VAL A 7 -9.92 15.20 -9.15
C VAL A 7 -9.27 14.37 -8.03
N LEU A 8 -9.98 14.14 -6.93
CA LEU A 8 -9.49 13.30 -5.83
C LEU A 8 -9.32 11.84 -6.26
N HIS A 9 -10.27 11.28 -7.00
CA HIS A 9 -10.19 9.91 -7.51
C HIS A 9 -9.08 9.75 -8.55
N ALA A 10 -8.86 10.73 -9.42
CA ALA A 10 -7.71 10.76 -10.33
C ALA A 10 -6.38 10.80 -9.56
N LEU A 11 -6.28 11.65 -8.52
CA LEU A 11 -5.10 11.71 -7.66
C LEU A 11 -4.86 10.37 -6.93
N GLN A 12 -5.92 9.75 -6.39
CA GLN A 12 -5.86 8.42 -5.76
C GLN A 12 -5.37 7.35 -6.74
N ALA A 13 -5.80 7.40 -8.01
CA ALA A 13 -5.32 6.49 -9.04
C ALA A 13 -3.82 6.67 -9.29
N CYS A 14 -3.35 7.91 -9.46
CA CYS A 14 -1.92 8.20 -9.62
C CYS A 14 -1.09 7.75 -8.41
N MET A 15 -1.55 8.05 -7.19
CA MET A 15 -0.89 7.61 -5.96
C MET A 15 -0.85 6.10 -5.83
N SER A 16 -1.92 5.40 -6.23
CA SER A 16 -2.00 3.94 -6.20
C SER A 16 -1.08 3.32 -7.25
N ALA A 17 -1.02 3.89 -8.45
CA ALA A 17 -0.07 3.48 -9.50
C ALA A 17 1.38 3.64 -9.04
N TYR A 18 1.72 4.75 -8.39
CA TYR A 18 3.04 4.95 -7.82
C TYR A 18 3.36 3.93 -6.71
N ALA A 19 2.39 3.61 -5.84
CA ALA A 19 2.54 2.55 -4.84
C ALA A 19 2.80 1.17 -5.50
N LEU A 20 2.09 0.85 -6.58
CA LEU A 20 2.29 -0.37 -7.37
C LEU A 20 3.67 -0.41 -8.02
N TYR A 21 4.15 0.72 -8.55
CA TYR A 21 5.51 0.85 -9.06
C TYR A 21 6.57 0.57 -7.97
N LEU A 22 6.42 1.17 -6.79
CA LEU A 22 7.30 0.90 -5.64
C LEU A 22 7.28 -0.57 -5.24
N SER A 23 6.09 -1.19 -5.23
CA SER A 23 5.92 -2.61 -4.98
C SER A 23 6.62 -3.47 -6.03
N TYR A 24 6.46 -3.14 -7.32
CA TYR A 24 7.12 -3.84 -8.42
C TYR A 24 8.64 -3.83 -8.29
N VAL A 25 9.24 -2.66 -8.03
CA VAL A 25 10.68 -2.53 -7.79
C VAL A 25 11.10 -3.36 -6.57
N SER A 26 10.36 -3.26 -5.46
CA SER A 26 10.66 -3.98 -4.22
C SER A 26 10.59 -5.50 -4.38
N ILE A 27 9.60 -6.02 -5.12
CA ILE A 27 9.44 -7.45 -5.42
C ILE A 27 10.59 -7.92 -6.31
N THR A 28 10.93 -7.14 -7.34
CA THR A 28 12.01 -7.47 -8.27
C THR A 28 13.34 -7.57 -7.54
N ASP A 29 13.64 -6.62 -6.67
CA ASP A 29 14.87 -6.66 -5.89
C ASP A 29 14.87 -7.77 -4.84
N SER A 30 13.73 -8.02 -4.19
CA SER A 30 13.61 -9.14 -3.25
C SER A 30 13.85 -10.50 -3.93
N ARG A 31 13.41 -10.67 -5.17
CA ARG A 31 13.64 -11.88 -5.97
C ARG A 31 15.13 -12.13 -6.25
N LYS A 32 15.91 -11.07 -6.51
CA LYS A 32 17.37 -11.19 -6.77
C LYS A 32 18.13 -11.86 -5.61
N TYR A 33 17.68 -11.64 -4.37
CA TYR A 33 18.33 -12.17 -3.16
C TYR A 33 17.59 -13.35 -2.53
N GLU A 34 16.51 -13.79 -3.17
CA GLU A 34 15.62 -14.79 -2.62
C GLU A 34 16.31 -16.15 -2.50
N GLU A 35 17.17 -16.53 -3.43
CA GLU A 35 17.91 -17.79 -3.38
C GLU A 35 18.86 -17.87 -2.18
N LYS A 36 19.63 -16.80 -1.93
CA LYS A 36 20.53 -16.72 -0.77
C LYS A 36 19.73 -16.82 0.54
N THR A 37 18.59 -16.14 0.59
CA THR A 37 17.70 -16.16 1.75
C THR A 37 17.02 -17.53 1.94
N LYS A 38 16.66 -18.23 0.86
CA LYS A 38 16.13 -19.60 0.89
C LYS A 38 17.16 -20.59 1.41
N LYS A 39 18.41 -20.51 0.96
CA LYS A 39 19.51 -21.35 1.48
C LYS A 39 19.68 -21.11 2.99
N ALA A 40 19.74 -19.85 3.43
CA ALA A 40 19.80 -19.54 4.86
C ALA A 40 18.57 -20.07 5.65
N ALA A 41 17.39 -20.05 5.04
CA ALA A 41 16.15 -20.57 5.64
C ALA A 41 16.11 -22.10 5.79
N GLN A 42 16.96 -22.86 5.07
CA GLN A 42 17.09 -24.30 5.27
C GLN A 42 17.79 -24.63 6.59
N TYR A 43 18.68 -23.75 7.05
CA TYR A 43 19.50 -23.95 8.25
C TYR A 43 19.03 -23.10 9.45
N SER A 44 18.10 -22.17 9.25
CA SER A 44 17.61 -21.28 10.31
C SER A 44 16.10 -21.01 10.21
N ASN A 45 15.38 -21.37 11.26
CA ASN A 45 13.95 -21.05 11.42
C ASN A 45 13.70 -19.54 11.43
N THR A 46 14.63 -18.75 11.99
CA THR A 46 14.56 -17.29 11.97
C THR A 46 14.62 -16.76 10.54
N ALA A 47 15.56 -17.23 9.72
CA ALA A 47 15.66 -16.82 8.31
C ALA A 47 14.40 -17.19 7.51
N LYS A 48 13.84 -18.38 7.75
CA LYS A 48 12.57 -18.82 7.16
C LYS A 48 11.41 -17.89 7.52
N GLN A 49 11.29 -17.53 8.80
CA GLN A 49 10.25 -16.62 9.28
C GLN A 49 10.40 -15.21 8.69
N GLN A 50 11.62 -14.68 8.61
CA GLN A 50 11.90 -13.37 8.01
C GLN A 50 11.55 -13.33 6.52
N LEU A 51 11.91 -14.39 5.77
CA LEU A 51 11.55 -14.51 4.36
C LEU A 51 10.03 -14.52 4.16
N HIS A 52 9.33 -15.32 4.96
CA HIS A 52 7.87 -15.40 4.89
C HIS A 52 7.20 -14.06 5.19
N LYS A 53 7.57 -13.41 6.31
CA LYS A 53 7.02 -12.09 6.68
C LYS A 53 7.34 -11.00 5.66
N THR A 54 8.53 -11.03 5.06
CA THR A 54 8.88 -10.09 3.98
C THR A 54 7.94 -10.25 2.79
N ARG A 55 7.69 -11.49 2.34
CA ARG A 55 6.75 -11.74 1.25
C ARG A 55 5.31 -11.35 1.61
N THR A 56 4.82 -11.67 2.80
CA THR A 56 3.43 -11.33 3.17
C THR A 56 3.23 -9.82 3.31
N THR A 57 4.23 -9.09 3.82
CA THR A 57 4.15 -7.62 3.90
C THR A 57 4.20 -6.96 2.53
N LEU A 58 5.07 -7.41 1.63
CA LEU A 58 5.08 -6.92 0.24
C LEU A 58 3.77 -7.27 -0.49
N ALA A 59 3.27 -8.49 -0.33
CA ALA A 59 2.03 -8.94 -0.97
C ALA A 59 0.82 -8.14 -0.49
N SER A 60 0.65 -7.98 0.83
CA SER A 60 -0.48 -7.22 1.39
C SER A 60 -0.43 -5.74 1.01
N GLY A 61 0.74 -5.11 1.06
CA GLY A 61 0.90 -3.71 0.61
C GLY A 61 0.57 -3.54 -0.88
N THR A 62 1.01 -4.48 -1.72
CA THR A 62 0.72 -4.48 -3.16
C THR A 62 -0.76 -4.73 -3.44
N ALA A 63 -1.38 -5.68 -2.74
CA ALA A 63 -2.81 -5.98 -2.88
C ALA A 63 -3.68 -4.78 -2.50
N ALA A 64 -3.34 -4.07 -1.41
CA ALA A 64 -4.05 -2.86 -1.01
C ALA A 64 -3.89 -1.72 -2.02
N ALA A 65 -2.68 -1.51 -2.54
CA ALA A 65 -2.43 -0.52 -3.60
C ALA A 65 -3.20 -0.86 -4.88
N PHE A 66 -3.25 -2.14 -5.26
CA PHE A 66 -3.98 -2.60 -6.45
C PHE A 66 -5.48 -2.43 -6.28
N HIS A 67 -6.04 -2.80 -5.12
CA HIS A 67 -7.44 -2.58 -4.80
C HIS A 67 -7.80 -1.09 -4.86
N SER A 68 -7.00 -0.23 -4.23
CA SER A 68 -7.16 1.22 -4.26
C SER A 68 -7.11 1.78 -5.69
N PHE A 69 -6.20 1.28 -6.52
CA PHE A 69 -6.12 1.65 -7.93
C PHE A 69 -7.42 1.31 -8.68
N LEU A 70 -7.90 0.07 -8.56
CA LEU A 70 -9.13 -0.37 -9.22
C LEU A 70 -10.35 0.43 -8.74
N THR A 71 -10.47 0.68 -7.43
CA THR A 71 -11.59 1.47 -6.91
C THR A 71 -11.52 2.92 -7.39
N SER A 72 -10.35 3.54 -7.38
CA SER A 72 -10.19 4.93 -7.83
C SER A 72 -10.53 5.11 -9.31
N ILE A 73 -10.12 4.18 -10.19
CA ILE A 73 -10.51 4.19 -11.60
C ILE A 73 -12.01 3.96 -11.75
N ASN A 74 -12.58 3.00 -11.03
CA ASN A 74 -14.00 2.72 -11.12
C ASN A 74 -14.84 3.94 -10.70
N LEU A 75 -14.47 4.62 -9.62
CA LEU A 75 -15.16 5.82 -9.15
C LEU A 75 -14.96 7.03 -10.07
N LEU A 76 -13.83 7.11 -10.77
CA LEU A 76 -13.56 8.15 -11.77
C LEU A 76 -14.35 7.95 -13.07
N CYS A 77 -14.54 6.70 -13.51
CA CYS A 77 -15.25 6.39 -14.76
C CYS A 77 -16.78 6.35 -14.60
N LEU A 78 -17.28 6.13 -13.38
CA LEU A 78 -18.71 6.20 -13.09
C LEU A 78 -19.14 7.66 -12.82
N THR A 79 -20.43 7.96 -12.97
CA THR A 79 -20.97 9.31 -12.69
C THR A 79 -20.46 9.87 -11.37
N SER A 80 -20.06 11.13 -11.32
CA SER A 80 -19.45 11.77 -10.14
C SER A 80 -20.44 12.05 -8.99
N ASN A 81 -21.72 11.73 -9.16
CA ASN A 81 -22.73 11.95 -8.14
C ASN A 81 -22.46 11.08 -6.91
N PRO A 82 -22.42 11.67 -5.71
CA PRO A 82 -22.19 10.91 -4.49
C PRO A 82 -23.40 10.00 -4.24
N THR A 83 -23.14 8.75 -3.85
CA THR A 83 -24.16 7.77 -3.48
C THR A 83 -23.67 6.96 -2.28
N TRP A 84 -24.59 6.44 -1.46
CA TRP A 84 -24.25 5.59 -0.32
C TRP A 84 -23.31 4.42 -0.67
N PRO A 85 -23.53 3.66 -1.78
CA PRO A 85 -22.60 2.60 -2.19
C PRO A 85 -21.17 3.10 -2.45
N LYS A 86 -20.99 4.28 -3.07
CA LYS A 86 -19.66 4.85 -3.31
C LYS A 86 -18.97 5.27 -2.03
N LEU A 87 -19.74 5.79 -1.07
CA LEU A 87 -19.22 6.11 0.25
C LEU A 87 -18.70 4.85 0.97
N ILE A 88 -19.41 3.72 0.86
CA ILE A 88 -18.96 2.42 1.38
C ILE A 88 -17.63 2.01 0.73
N PHE A 89 -17.49 2.15 -0.59
CA PHE A 89 -16.21 1.87 -1.28
C PHE A 89 -15.06 2.74 -0.80
N ASN A 90 -15.30 4.03 -0.52
CA ASN A 90 -14.26 4.89 0.06
C ASN A 90 -13.84 4.40 1.45
N VAL A 91 -14.82 4.09 2.33
CA VAL A 91 -14.53 3.59 3.69
C VAL A 91 -13.78 2.25 3.65
N LEU A 92 -14.15 1.33 2.75
CA LEU A 92 -13.44 0.08 2.54
C LEU A 92 -11.98 0.30 2.14
N ASN A 93 -11.71 1.31 1.31
CA ASN A 93 -10.35 1.67 0.93
C ASN A 93 -9.53 2.25 2.09
N ILE A 94 -10.15 3.06 2.97
CA ILE A 94 -9.50 3.52 4.20
C ILE A 94 -9.08 2.32 5.05
N VAL A 95 -10.01 1.39 5.32
CA VAL A 95 -9.74 0.20 6.14
C VAL A 95 -8.66 -0.66 5.52
N THR A 96 -8.73 -0.90 4.20
CA THR A 96 -7.77 -1.76 3.47
C THR A 96 -6.36 -1.16 3.50
N THR A 97 -6.22 0.14 3.19
CA THR A 97 -4.91 0.81 3.15
C THR A 97 -4.30 0.95 4.55
N LEU A 98 -5.10 1.25 5.58
CA LEU A 98 -4.63 1.29 6.97
C LEU A 98 -4.25 -0.10 7.49
N SER A 99 -5.03 -1.14 7.18
CA SER A 99 -4.73 -2.52 7.59
C SER A 99 -3.44 -3.02 6.96
N ALA A 100 -3.25 -2.78 5.66
CA ALA A 100 -2.01 -3.10 4.97
C ALA A 100 -0.83 -2.32 5.55
N ARG A 101 -1.01 -1.01 5.82
CA ARG A 101 0.02 -0.18 6.46
C ARG A 101 0.38 -0.73 7.84
N ALA A 102 -0.60 -1.12 8.65
CA ALA A 102 -0.38 -1.68 9.97
C ALA A 102 0.36 -3.03 9.90
N HIS A 103 -0.04 -3.91 8.99
CA HIS A 103 0.62 -5.20 8.76
C HIS A 103 2.09 -5.02 8.35
N VAL A 104 2.36 -4.12 7.40
CA VAL A 104 3.71 -3.76 6.97
C VAL A 104 4.49 -3.14 8.12
N SER A 105 3.92 -2.16 8.82
CA SER A 105 4.57 -1.46 9.92
C SER A 105 4.94 -2.40 11.06
N ASN A 106 4.05 -3.31 11.46
CA ASN A 106 4.29 -4.22 12.58
C ASN A 106 5.53 -5.10 12.38
N PHE A 107 5.81 -5.52 11.14
CA PHE A 107 7.00 -6.31 10.85
C PHE A 107 8.27 -5.46 10.74
N TRP A 108 8.19 -4.24 10.19
CA TRP A 108 9.35 -3.40 9.90
C TRP A 108 9.70 -2.37 10.98
N ARG A 109 8.82 -2.11 11.96
CA ARG A 109 8.99 -1.04 12.97
C ARG A 109 10.27 -1.16 13.79
N ALA A 110 10.68 -2.37 14.14
CA ALA A 110 11.86 -2.62 14.98
C ALA A 110 13.16 -2.81 14.17
N LYS A 111 13.12 -2.65 12.84
CA LYS A 111 14.27 -2.89 11.96
C LYS A 111 14.97 -1.56 11.66
N ALA A 112 16.12 -1.35 12.27
CA ALA A 112 16.97 -0.19 12.02
C ALA A 112 17.96 -0.45 10.88
N LYS A 113 18.42 0.61 10.20
CA LYS A 113 19.49 0.48 9.20
C LYS A 113 20.79 0.07 9.87
N VAL A 114 21.54 -0.81 9.22
CA VAL A 114 22.83 -1.32 9.71
C VAL A 114 23.95 -0.83 8.79
N PRO A 115 25.05 -0.27 9.32
CA PRO A 115 26.19 0.15 8.51
C PRO A 115 26.70 -0.98 7.60
N PHE A 116 27.08 -0.65 6.36
CA PHE A 116 27.68 -1.58 5.38
C PHE A 116 26.78 -2.72 4.86
N VAL A 117 25.46 -2.69 5.14
CA VAL A 117 24.50 -3.68 4.63
C VAL A 117 23.48 -3.01 3.70
N ASP A 118 23.95 -2.59 2.53
CA ASP A 118 23.18 -1.72 1.61
C ASP A 118 21.82 -2.30 1.21
N HIS A 119 21.77 -3.58 0.84
CA HIS A 119 20.51 -4.21 0.41
C HIS A 119 19.46 -4.29 1.51
N TYR A 120 19.90 -4.53 2.74
CA TYR A 120 19.00 -4.53 3.90
C TYR A 120 18.46 -3.12 4.18
N ASN A 121 19.35 -2.12 4.13
CA ASN A 121 18.99 -0.72 4.30
C ASN A 121 18.05 -0.21 3.19
N GLU A 122 18.25 -0.71 1.98
CA GLU A 122 17.42 -0.41 0.83
C GLU A 122 16.03 -1.03 0.98
N ALA A 123 15.93 -2.28 1.45
CA ALA A 123 14.65 -2.92 1.77
C ALA A 123 13.87 -2.11 2.83
N ILE A 124 14.52 -1.71 3.93
CA ILE A 124 13.91 -0.83 4.94
C ILE A 124 13.42 0.49 4.30
N THR A 125 14.22 1.09 3.42
CA THR A 125 13.87 2.36 2.76
C THR A 125 12.65 2.19 1.86
N LYS A 126 12.63 1.16 1.02
CA LYS A 126 11.52 0.86 0.11
C LYS A 126 10.23 0.57 0.88
N THR A 127 10.31 -0.23 1.93
CA THR A 127 9.13 -0.53 2.76
C THR A 127 8.63 0.71 3.51
N ASN A 128 9.52 1.59 3.98
CA ASN A 128 9.10 2.86 4.57
C ASN A 128 8.40 3.77 3.55
N ARG A 129 8.89 3.85 2.32
CA ARG A 129 8.21 4.59 1.23
C ARG A 129 6.81 4.02 0.97
N LEU A 130 6.68 2.70 0.85
CA LEU A 130 5.38 2.04 0.68
C LEU A 130 4.42 2.33 1.86
N LYS A 131 4.91 2.27 3.10
CA LYS A 131 4.12 2.57 4.31
C LYS A 131 3.61 4.01 4.33
N ILE A 132 4.44 4.97 3.91
CA ILE A 132 4.05 6.38 3.79
C ILE A 132 3.00 6.54 2.68
N GLN A 133 3.20 5.88 1.53
CA GLN A 133 2.25 5.94 0.43
C GLN A 133 0.87 5.37 0.80
N LEU A 134 0.83 4.26 1.54
CA LEU A 134 -0.43 3.72 2.08
C LEU A 134 -1.11 4.68 3.06
N ALA A 135 -0.35 5.47 3.83
CA ALA A 135 -0.90 6.49 4.70
C ALA A 135 -1.51 7.66 3.91
N TYR A 136 -0.83 8.12 2.86
CA TYR A 136 -1.37 9.17 1.98
C TYR A 136 -2.64 8.71 1.30
N LEU A 137 -2.67 7.47 0.78
CA LEU A 137 -3.89 6.88 0.22
C LEU A 137 -5.03 6.88 1.25
N ALA A 138 -4.80 6.35 2.47
CA ALA A 138 -5.79 6.37 3.53
C ALA A 138 -6.32 7.78 3.85
N GLY A 139 -5.42 8.78 3.94
CA GLY A 139 -5.79 10.16 4.19
C GLY A 139 -6.65 10.75 3.06
N THR A 140 -6.28 10.51 1.80
CA THR A 140 -7.06 11.01 0.67
C THR A 140 -8.42 10.33 0.54
N TRP A 141 -8.54 9.03 0.85
CA TRP A 141 -9.83 8.35 0.93
C TRP A 141 -10.71 8.88 2.07
N ALA A 142 -10.11 9.28 3.20
CA ALA A 142 -10.85 9.92 4.29
C ALA A 142 -11.40 11.29 3.87
N ILE A 143 -10.60 12.09 3.15
CA ILE A 143 -11.03 13.38 2.61
C ILE A 143 -12.18 13.20 1.61
N SER A 144 -12.05 12.26 0.66
CA SER A 144 -13.13 12.00 -0.32
C SER A 144 -14.40 11.46 0.35
N SER A 145 -14.27 10.69 1.43
CA SER A 145 -15.40 10.22 2.24
C SER A 145 -16.12 11.37 2.94
N ALA A 146 -15.37 12.30 3.56
CA ALA A 146 -15.96 13.46 4.24
C ALA A 146 -16.72 14.36 3.27
N ILE A 147 -16.15 14.64 2.09
CA ILE A 147 -16.81 15.43 1.03
C ILE A 147 -18.04 14.70 0.49
N GLY A 148 -17.93 13.39 0.25
CA GLY A 148 -19.04 12.58 -0.24
C GLY A 148 -20.19 12.50 0.76
N LEU A 149 -19.90 12.34 2.05
CA LEU A 149 -20.90 12.34 3.11
C LEU A 149 -21.58 13.70 3.24
N TRP A 150 -20.81 14.79 3.23
CA TRP A 150 -21.37 16.15 3.27
C TRP A 150 -22.32 16.42 2.11
N ALA A 151 -22.03 15.90 0.91
CA ALA A 151 -22.87 16.09 -0.26
C ALA A 151 -24.10 15.16 -0.32
N LEU A 152 -24.20 14.17 0.59
CA LEU A 152 -25.33 13.25 0.71
C LEU A 152 -26.34 13.66 1.79
N LEU A 153 -25.92 14.51 2.74
CA LEU A 153 -26.73 15.10 3.79
C LEU A 153 -27.43 16.36 3.29
#